data_AF-A0A6P3A3L2-F1
#
_entry.id   AF-A0A6P3A3L2-F1
#
_cell.length_a   1.000
_cell.length_b   1.000
_cell.length_c   1.000
_cell.angle_alpha   90.00
_cell.angle_beta   90.00
_cell.angle_gamma   90.00
#
_symmetry.space_group_name_H-M   'P 1'
#
loop_
_entity.id
_entity.type
_entity.pdbx_description
1 polymer ?
#
loop_
_entity_poly.entity_id
_entity_poly.type
_entity_poly.pdbx_seq_one_letter_code
_entity_poly.pdbx_strand_id
1 'polypeptide(L)'
;MKAISIVFKAVLTVVVLCPVVSIAWMFLPAHTRNAITLFSLKNAESAIFAIASIIFVLYFYRFVRNIDHFGRMKRVGLAVVTLGFLVFFYLVNFRGITTDETDCQRFNYNAKLNGGVKQIDGTTYIVNICGSGRSGNGLFADQNEQVKIVVADAHGSTLATRLFFVFWGGRPGNDPIEIQDGKLIYFDASDAYDNTRTISMPPSTMDWVAARIPLSLR
;
A
#
# COMPACT_ATOMS: atom_id res chain seq x y z
N MET A 1 38.90 4.08 18.33
CA MET A 1 38.32 4.68 17.09
C MET A 1 38.24 3.69 15.91
N LYS A 2 39.27 2.86 15.64
CA LYS A 2 39.25 1.89 14.52
C LYS A 2 38.15 0.81 14.62
N ALA A 3 37.97 0.19 15.79
CA ALA A 3 36.93 -0.83 16.00
C ALA A 3 35.50 -0.30 15.75
N ILE A 4 35.23 0.94 16.17
CA ILE A 4 33.92 1.58 15.98
C ILE A 4 33.66 1.92 14.51
N SER A 5 34.69 2.33 13.76
CA SER A 5 34.58 2.53 12.31
C SER A 5 34.34 1.22 11.55
N ILE A 6 34.84 0.10 12.06
CA ILE A 6 34.63 -1.24 11.45
C ILE A 6 33.18 -1.68 11.69
N VAL A 7 32.67 -1.52 12.91
CA VAL A 7 31.26 -1.82 13.24
C VAL A 7 30.31 -0.94 12.43
N PHE A 8 30.59 0.36 12.31
CA PHE A 8 29.74 1.28 11.54
C PHE A 8 29.75 0.97 10.04
N LYS A 9 30.90 0.58 9.48
CA LYS A 9 30.99 0.10 8.10
C LYS A 9 30.23 -1.19 7.92
N ALA A 10 30.37 -2.17 8.82
CA ALA A 10 29.64 -3.43 8.73
C ALA A 10 28.13 -3.23 8.79
N VAL A 11 27.65 -2.37 9.70
CA VAL A 11 26.23 -2.00 9.79
C VAL A 11 25.76 -1.29 8.53
N LEU A 12 26.54 -0.35 7.98
CA LEU A 12 26.20 0.33 6.74
C LEU A 12 26.14 -0.63 5.55
N THR A 13 27.07 -1.58 5.46
CA THR A 13 27.06 -2.61 4.41
C THR A 13 25.83 -3.51 4.53
N VAL A 14 25.43 -3.90 5.74
CA VAL A 14 24.20 -4.68 5.97
C VAL A 14 22.95 -3.86 5.61
N VAL A 15 22.90 -2.59 6.00
CA VAL A 15 21.78 -1.68 5.69
C VAL A 15 21.67 -1.38 4.20
N VAL A 16 22.76 -1.44 3.43
CA VAL A 16 22.73 -1.28 1.96
C VAL A 16 22.45 -2.62 1.25
N LEU A 17 22.97 -3.74 1.74
CA LEU A 17 22.74 -5.06 1.14
C LEU A 17 21.30 -5.55 1.35
N CYS A 18 20.71 -5.33 2.53
CA CYS A 18 19.35 -5.76 2.83
C CYS A 18 18.30 -5.23 1.83
N PRO A 19 18.22 -3.92 1.50
CA PRO A 19 17.25 -3.42 0.53
C PRO A 19 17.56 -3.89 -0.89
N VAL A 20 18.84 -4.08 -1.27
CA VAL A 20 19.19 -4.64 -2.58
C VAL A 20 18.71 -6.08 -2.70
N VAL A 21 18.83 -6.87 -1.64
CA VAL A 21 18.31 -8.24 -1.57
C VAL A 21 16.77 -8.23 -1.61
N SER A 22 16.11 -7.32 -0.88
CA SER A 22 14.65 -7.17 -0.92
C SER A 22 14.13 -6.75 -2.31
N ILE A 23 14.81 -5.81 -2.97
CA ILE A 23 14.48 -5.37 -4.34
C ILE A 23 14.71 -6.51 -5.34
N ALA A 24 15.84 -7.22 -5.26
CA ALA A 24 16.09 -8.39 -6.11
C ALA A 24 15.02 -9.49 -5.93
N TRP A 25 14.48 -9.64 -4.71
CA TRP A 25 13.41 -10.58 -4.42
C TRP A 25 12.03 -10.14 -4.94
N MET A 26 11.78 -8.83 -5.07
CA MET A 26 10.57 -8.29 -5.70
C MET A 26 10.45 -8.74 -7.17
N PHE A 27 11.57 -8.99 -7.85
CA PHE A 27 11.62 -9.45 -9.25
C PHE A 27 11.55 -10.97 -9.42
N LEU A 28 11.42 -11.76 -8.35
CA LEU A 28 11.26 -13.22 -8.46
C LEU A 28 9.81 -13.60 -8.86
N PRO A 29 9.62 -14.56 -9.79
CA PRO A 29 8.30 -14.96 -10.30
C PRO A 29 7.32 -15.41 -9.21
N ALA A 30 6.05 -15.03 -9.34
CA ALA A 30 5.00 -15.28 -8.33
C ALA A 30 4.78 -16.77 -7.98
N HIS A 31 5.19 -17.70 -8.83
CA HIS A 31 5.08 -19.16 -8.61
C HIS A 31 5.98 -19.69 -7.48
N THR A 32 7.06 -18.99 -7.10
CA THR A 32 8.05 -19.52 -6.12
C THR A 32 7.85 -19.03 -4.68
N ARG A 33 6.83 -18.19 -4.42
CA ARG A 33 6.58 -17.62 -3.09
C ARG A 33 5.70 -18.54 -2.24
N ASN A 34 6.31 -19.40 -1.43
CA ASN A 34 5.61 -20.21 -0.40
C ASN A 34 5.04 -19.31 0.72
N ALA A 35 4.00 -19.75 1.43
CA ALA A 35 3.36 -18.99 2.52
C ALA A 35 4.35 -18.53 3.62
N ILE A 36 5.36 -19.34 3.93
CA ILE A 36 6.44 -19.01 4.87
C ILE A 36 7.31 -17.86 4.33
N THR A 37 7.52 -17.80 3.01
CA THR A 37 8.30 -16.71 2.38
C THR A 37 7.54 -15.40 2.32
N LEU A 38 6.21 -15.43 2.13
CA LEU A 38 5.37 -14.23 2.22
C LEU A 38 5.27 -13.71 3.66
N PHE A 39 5.11 -14.60 4.64
CA PHE A 39 5.14 -14.23 6.07
C PHE A 39 6.51 -13.69 6.48
N SER A 40 7.59 -14.29 6.00
CA SER A 40 8.96 -13.80 6.22
C SER A 40 9.17 -12.44 5.56
N LEU A 41 8.63 -12.20 4.35
CA LEU A 41 8.73 -10.91 3.67
C LEU A 41 7.96 -9.79 4.40
N LYS A 42 6.69 -10.05 4.79
CA LYS A 42 5.83 -9.09 5.52
C LYS A 42 6.43 -8.71 6.88
N ASN A 43 7.03 -9.68 7.58
CA ASN A 43 7.74 -9.42 8.83
C ASN A 43 9.15 -8.86 8.62
N ALA A 44 9.83 -9.19 7.52
CA ALA A 44 11.15 -8.65 7.20
C ALA A 44 11.09 -7.17 6.85
N GLU A 45 10.06 -6.70 6.13
CA GLU A 45 9.84 -5.27 5.92
C GLU A 45 9.68 -4.52 7.23
N SER A 46 8.83 -5.06 8.13
CA SER A 46 8.62 -4.52 9.48
C SER A 46 9.90 -4.52 10.31
N ALA A 47 10.70 -5.59 10.25
CA ALA A 47 11.97 -5.72 10.97
C ALA A 47 13.06 -4.80 10.40
N ILE A 48 13.20 -4.71 9.08
CA ILE A 48 14.13 -3.79 8.41
C ILE A 48 13.79 -2.35 8.80
N PHE A 49 12.51 -2.02 8.83
CA PHE A 49 12.03 -0.69 9.22
C PHE A 49 12.32 -0.36 10.68
N ALA A 50 12.07 -1.32 11.59
CA ALA A 50 12.39 -1.17 13.01
C ALA A 50 13.90 -0.99 13.24
N ILE A 51 14.73 -1.80 12.56
CA ILE A 51 16.19 -1.71 12.64
C ILE A 51 16.68 -0.36 12.10
N ALA A 52 16.17 0.08 10.93
CA ALA A 52 16.53 1.37 10.34
C ALA A 52 16.14 2.54 11.26
N SER A 53 14.98 2.47 11.90
CA SER A 53 14.52 3.47 12.87
C SER A 53 15.41 3.55 14.11
N ILE A 54 15.80 2.40 14.67
CA ILE A 54 16.73 2.34 15.84
C ILE A 54 18.09 2.93 15.46
N ILE A 55 18.64 2.56 14.29
CA ILE A 55 19.91 3.10 13.80
C ILE A 55 19.82 4.61 13.59
N PHE A 56 18.71 5.09 13.03
CA PHE A 56 18.47 6.52 12.81
C PHE A 56 18.42 7.29 14.14
N VAL A 57 17.70 6.78 15.14
CA VAL A 57 17.63 7.40 16.49
C VAL A 57 19.01 7.44 17.15
N LEU A 58 19.78 6.35 17.08
CA LEU A 58 21.14 6.31 17.64
C LEU A 58 22.09 7.29 16.93
N TYR A 59 21.99 7.39 15.59
CA TYR A 59 22.75 8.34 14.79
C TYR A 59 22.38 9.78 15.16
N PHE A 60 21.09 10.08 15.22
CA PHE A 60 20.55 11.40 15.57
C PHE A 60 20.97 11.82 16.99
N TYR A 61 20.77 10.94 17.98
CA TYR A 61 21.19 11.20 19.37
C TYR A 61 22.69 11.49 19.48
N ARG A 62 23.53 10.68 18.82
CA ARG A 62 24.99 10.88 18.82
C ARG A 62 25.38 12.19 18.14
N PHE A 63 24.66 12.59 17.10
CA PHE A 63 24.91 13.82 16.38
C PHE A 63 24.52 15.05 17.22
N VAL A 64 23.33 15.07 17.81
CA VAL A 64 22.86 16.15 18.70
C VAL A 64 23.79 16.32 19.89
N ARG A 65 24.26 15.23 20.50
CA ARG A 65 25.22 15.28 21.61
C ARG A 65 26.56 15.92 21.26
N ASN A 66 26.94 15.93 19.98
CA ASN A 66 28.22 16.49 19.51
C ASN A 66 28.02 17.70 18.58
N ILE A 67 26.83 18.33 18.62
CA ILE A 67 26.45 19.36 17.64
C ILE A 67 27.39 20.59 17.66
N ASP A 68 27.93 20.92 18.83
CA ASP A 68 28.86 22.02 19.04
C ASP A 68 30.24 21.78 18.40
N HIS A 69 30.60 20.52 18.17
CA HIS A 69 31.88 20.12 17.57
C HIS A 69 31.80 19.94 16.04
N PHE A 70 30.62 20.14 15.44
CA PHE A 70 30.41 19.89 14.02
C PHE A 70 30.21 21.17 13.20
N GLY A 71 31.01 21.30 12.14
CA GLY A 71 30.90 22.38 11.17
C GLY A 71 29.58 22.36 10.37
N ARG A 72 29.26 23.50 9.75
CA ARG A 72 27.99 23.79 9.04
C ARG A 72 27.57 22.69 8.04
N MET A 73 28.51 22.12 7.28
CA MET A 73 28.22 21.07 6.29
C MET A 73 27.66 19.79 6.92
N LYS A 74 28.14 19.38 8.10
CA LYS A 74 27.64 18.18 8.78
C LYS A 74 26.21 18.38 9.30
N ARG A 75 25.88 19.61 9.75
CA ARG A 75 24.53 19.96 10.22
C ARG A 75 23.52 19.96 9.07
N VAL A 76 23.90 20.48 7.90
CA VAL A 76 23.08 20.42 6.68
C VAL A 76 22.87 18.97 6.24
N GLY A 77 23.93 18.15 6.25
CA GLY A 77 23.82 16.72 5.95
C GLY A 77 22.84 15.99 6.86
N LEU A 78 22.86 16.27 8.18
CA LEU A 78 21.88 15.70 9.10
C LEU A 78 20.44 16.11 8.74
N ALA A 79 20.21 17.38 8.44
CA ALA A 79 18.88 17.88 8.10
C ALA A 79 18.33 17.17 6.84
N VAL A 80 19.16 17.00 5.81
CA VAL A 80 18.78 16.29 4.57
C VAL A 80 18.47 14.82 4.85
N VAL A 81 19.31 14.12 5.61
CA VAL A 81 19.08 12.70 5.96
C VAL A 81 17.83 12.54 6.82
N THR A 82 17.58 13.46 7.74
CA THR A 82 16.38 13.45 8.60
C THR A 82 15.12 13.67 7.77
N LEU A 83 15.13 14.63 6.85
CA LEU A 83 14.00 14.91 5.97
C LEU A 83 13.72 13.73 5.04
N GLY A 84 14.77 13.11 4.47
CA GLY A 84 14.63 11.90 3.66
C GLY A 84 14.06 10.71 4.44
N PHE A 85 14.52 10.49 5.68
CA PHE A 85 13.98 9.46 6.56
C PHE A 85 12.50 9.70 6.91
N LEU A 86 12.12 10.95 7.21
CA LEU A 86 10.72 11.29 7.50
C LEU A 86 9.80 11.09 6.30
N VAL A 87 10.24 11.46 5.09
CA VAL A 87 9.50 11.20 3.85
C VAL A 87 9.33 9.69 3.63
N PHE A 88 10.42 8.91 3.77
CA PHE A 88 10.36 7.46 3.65
C PHE A 88 9.44 6.82 4.72
N PHE A 89 9.55 7.27 5.97
CA PHE A 89 8.70 6.83 7.08
C PHE A 89 7.22 7.09 6.77
N TYR A 90 6.90 8.28 6.27
CA TYR A 90 5.55 8.66 5.88
C TYR A 90 5.02 7.78 4.74
N LEU A 91 5.82 7.55 3.69
CA LEU A 91 5.42 6.71 2.56
C LEU A 91 5.16 5.25 2.97
N VAL A 92 6.00 4.69 3.84
CA VAL A 92 5.87 3.29 4.29
C VAL A 92 4.71 3.11 5.29
N ASN A 93 4.55 4.01 6.28
CA ASN A 93 3.57 3.81 7.35
C ASN A 93 2.18 4.36 7.02
N PHE A 94 2.09 5.51 6.37
CA PHE A 94 0.80 6.17 6.11
C PHE A 94 0.25 5.89 4.72
N ARG A 95 1.09 5.49 3.77
CA ARG A 95 0.72 5.36 2.36
C ARG A 95 1.02 4.00 1.77
N GLY A 96 1.27 2.98 2.62
CA GLY A 96 1.74 1.64 2.30
C GLY A 96 1.59 1.29 0.82
N ILE A 97 2.73 1.06 0.14
CA ILE A 97 2.80 0.86 -1.32
C ILE A 97 1.78 -0.22 -1.72
N THR A 98 0.59 0.21 -2.16
CA THR A 98 -0.48 -0.70 -2.56
C THR A 98 -0.25 -1.02 -4.02
N THR A 99 0.54 -2.07 -4.26
CA THR A 99 0.62 -2.63 -5.60
C THR A 99 -0.73 -3.25 -5.97
N ASP A 100 -1.20 -2.98 -7.18
CA ASP A 100 -2.38 -3.63 -7.73
C ASP A 100 -2.05 -5.08 -8.06
N GLU A 101 -2.50 -6.02 -7.23
CA GLU A 101 -2.38 -7.46 -7.45
C GLU A 101 -3.63 -8.07 -8.11
N THR A 102 -4.58 -7.25 -8.57
CA THR A 102 -5.85 -7.74 -9.11
C THR A 102 -5.74 -8.26 -10.54
N ASP A 103 -6.43 -9.37 -10.83
CA ASP A 103 -6.57 -9.95 -12.16
C ASP A 103 -8.04 -9.92 -12.59
N CYS A 104 -8.40 -8.84 -13.29
CA CYS A 104 -9.77 -8.57 -13.74
C CYS A 104 -10.21 -9.43 -14.92
N GLN A 105 -9.30 -10.17 -15.56
CA GLN A 105 -9.67 -11.14 -16.60
C GLN A 105 -10.17 -12.43 -15.97
N ARG A 106 -9.58 -12.82 -14.83
CA ARG A 106 -9.85 -14.10 -14.18
C ARG A 106 -10.86 -14.01 -13.03
N PHE A 107 -10.79 -12.96 -12.22
CA PHE A 107 -11.58 -12.85 -10.99
C PHE A 107 -12.56 -11.68 -11.08
N ASN A 108 -13.69 -11.91 -11.75
CA ASN A 108 -14.78 -10.95 -11.84
C ASN A 108 -15.75 -11.13 -10.67
N TYR A 109 -15.99 -10.06 -9.91
CA TYR A 109 -16.88 -10.03 -8.75
C TYR A 109 -18.10 -9.14 -8.93
N ASN A 110 -18.42 -8.70 -10.15
CA ASN A 110 -19.62 -7.90 -10.44
C ASN A 110 -20.90 -8.53 -9.88
N ALA A 111 -21.10 -9.83 -10.09
CA ALA A 111 -22.29 -10.52 -9.59
C ALA A 111 -22.32 -10.65 -8.06
N LYS A 112 -21.16 -10.80 -7.42
CA LYS A 112 -21.05 -11.00 -5.96
C LYS A 112 -21.17 -9.70 -5.19
N LEU A 113 -20.56 -8.64 -5.69
CA LEU A 113 -20.44 -7.34 -5.02
C LEU A 113 -21.34 -6.28 -5.65
N ASN A 114 -22.39 -6.67 -6.38
CA ASN A 114 -23.39 -5.77 -6.96
C ASN A 114 -22.81 -4.73 -7.95
N GLY A 115 -21.80 -5.10 -8.73
CA GLY A 115 -21.28 -4.30 -9.84
C GLY A 115 -22.23 -4.27 -11.05
N GLY A 116 -21.65 -4.09 -12.24
CA GLY A 116 -22.37 -3.98 -13.51
C GLY A 116 -22.86 -2.57 -13.83
N VAL A 117 -23.86 -2.48 -14.70
CA VAL A 117 -24.42 -1.20 -15.15
C VAL A 117 -25.33 -0.62 -14.07
N LYS A 118 -25.12 0.65 -13.72
CA LYS A 118 -25.85 1.38 -12.68
C LYS A 118 -26.38 2.69 -13.25
N GLN A 119 -27.63 2.99 -12.93
CA GLN A 119 -28.25 4.29 -13.22
C GLN A 119 -28.23 5.12 -11.95
N ILE A 120 -27.57 6.28 -11.99
CA ILE A 120 -27.43 7.19 -10.85
C ILE A 120 -27.78 8.58 -11.34
N ASP A 121 -28.83 9.17 -10.79
CA ASP A 121 -29.34 10.50 -11.16
C ASP A 121 -29.55 10.67 -12.67
N GLY A 122 -30.08 9.64 -13.33
CA GLY A 122 -30.34 9.62 -14.77
C GLY A 122 -29.11 9.43 -15.66
N THR A 123 -27.94 9.21 -15.06
CA THR A 123 -26.68 8.93 -15.77
C THR A 123 -26.28 7.47 -15.63
N THR A 124 -25.95 6.84 -16.76
CA THR A 124 -25.48 5.46 -16.80
C THR A 124 -23.99 5.38 -16.48
N TYR A 125 -23.64 4.57 -15.48
CA TYR A 125 -22.28 4.22 -15.12
C TYR A 125 -22.05 2.71 -15.24
N ILE A 126 -20.85 2.31 -15.61
CA ILE A 126 -20.43 0.91 -15.65
C ILE A 126 -19.47 0.70 -14.46
N VAL A 127 -19.89 -0.10 -13.49
CA VAL A 127 -19.08 -0.42 -12.31
C VAL A 127 -18.51 -1.82 -12.46
N ASN A 128 -17.21 -1.93 -12.66
CA ASN A 128 -16.50 -3.20 -12.73
C ASN A 128 -15.73 -3.47 -11.45
N ILE A 129 -15.86 -4.69 -10.93
CA ILE A 129 -15.28 -5.14 -9.67
C ILE A 129 -14.51 -6.43 -9.94
N CYS A 130 -13.23 -6.44 -9.58
CA CYS A 130 -12.35 -7.58 -9.76
C CYS A 130 -11.38 -7.77 -8.60
N GLY A 131 -10.95 -8.99 -8.36
CA GLY A 131 -10.04 -9.34 -7.27
C GLY A 131 -8.70 -9.91 -7.71
N SER A 132 -7.83 -10.18 -6.73
CA SER A 132 -6.56 -10.89 -6.93
C SER A 132 -6.69 -12.42 -6.93
N GLY A 133 -7.85 -12.94 -6.53
CA GLY A 133 -8.11 -14.37 -6.33
C GLY A 133 -7.37 -14.98 -5.14
N ARG A 134 -6.63 -14.17 -4.37
CA ARG A 134 -5.89 -14.58 -3.18
C ARG A 134 -6.73 -14.37 -1.93
N SER A 135 -7.71 -15.24 -1.71
CA SER A 135 -8.33 -15.37 -0.38
C SER A 135 -7.46 -16.29 0.48
N GLY A 136 -6.95 -15.81 1.61
CA GLY A 136 -6.11 -16.61 2.49
C GLY A 136 -6.85 -17.82 3.06
N ASN A 137 -6.65 -19.01 2.50
CA ASN A 137 -7.13 -20.27 3.08
C ASN A 137 -6.04 -20.85 3.99
N GLY A 138 -6.01 -20.44 5.26
CA GLY A 138 -5.09 -20.99 6.25
C GLY A 138 -5.31 -20.40 7.65
N LEU A 139 -4.92 -21.14 8.69
CA LEU A 139 -5.05 -20.76 10.12
C LEU A 139 -4.32 -19.45 10.49
N PHE A 140 -3.51 -18.89 9.59
CA PHE A 140 -2.74 -17.66 9.77
C PHE A 140 -2.71 -16.77 8.50
N ALA A 141 -3.58 -17.02 7.53
CA ALA A 141 -3.62 -16.21 6.31
C ALA A 141 -4.57 -15.01 6.50
N ASP A 142 -4.14 -13.82 6.05
CA ASP A 142 -5.04 -12.67 5.90
C ASP A 142 -6.21 -13.14 5.02
N GLN A 143 -7.40 -13.22 5.60
CA GLN A 143 -8.61 -13.61 4.87
C GLN A 143 -9.16 -12.48 3.99
N ASN A 144 -8.43 -11.36 3.98
CA ASN A 144 -8.69 -10.19 3.18
C ASN A 144 -8.10 -10.39 1.78
N GLU A 145 -8.96 -10.38 0.77
CA GLU A 145 -8.55 -10.33 -0.63
C GLU A 145 -8.50 -8.87 -1.08
N GLN A 146 -7.47 -8.49 -1.84
CA GLN A 146 -7.44 -7.19 -2.50
C GLN A 146 -8.39 -7.19 -3.70
N VAL A 147 -9.27 -6.20 -3.74
CA VAL A 147 -10.29 -6.00 -4.77
C VAL A 147 -10.17 -4.58 -5.33
N LYS A 148 -10.53 -4.43 -6.61
CA LYS A 148 -10.52 -3.18 -7.35
C LYS A 148 -11.91 -2.85 -7.84
N ILE A 149 -12.38 -1.64 -7.58
CA ILE A 149 -13.56 -1.03 -8.21
C ILE A 149 -13.07 -0.08 -9.30
N VAL A 150 -13.65 -0.23 -10.49
CA VAL A 150 -13.48 0.65 -11.65
C VAL A 150 -14.84 1.20 -12.02
N VAL A 151 -15.00 2.52 -11.94
CA VAL A 151 -16.20 3.23 -12.40
C VAL A 151 -15.89 3.85 -13.76
N ALA A 152 -16.68 3.50 -14.76
CA ALA A 152 -16.60 4.05 -16.10
C ALA A 152 -17.91 4.72 -16.52
N ASP A 153 -17.83 5.62 -17.49
CA ASP A 153 -19.01 6.19 -18.14
C ASP A 153 -19.71 5.16 -19.06
N ALA A 154 -20.84 5.57 -19.65
CA ALA A 154 -21.60 4.76 -20.60
C ALA A 154 -20.80 4.36 -21.86
N HIS A 155 -19.73 5.08 -22.19
CA HIS A 155 -18.84 4.81 -23.31
C HIS A 155 -17.66 3.91 -22.94
N GLY A 156 -17.52 3.53 -21.67
CA GLY A 156 -16.44 2.70 -21.15
C GLY A 156 -15.19 3.49 -20.73
N SER A 157 -15.22 4.82 -20.71
CA SER A 157 -14.07 5.61 -20.25
C SER A 157 -13.98 5.60 -18.73
N THR A 158 -12.80 5.26 -18.19
CA THR A 158 -12.59 5.22 -16.74
C THR A 158 -12.67 6.61 -16.10
N LEU A 159 -13.57 6.73 -15.13
CA LEU A 159 -13.81 7.93 -14.33
C LEU A 159 -13.19 7.84 -12.94
N ALA A 160 -13.21 6.65 -12.32
CA ALA A 160 -12.60 6.44 -11.01
C ALA A 160 -12.10 5.00 -10.85
N THR A 161 -11.01 4.86 -10.11
CA THR A 161 -10.48 3.55 -9.68
C THR A 161 -10.20 3.59 -8.18
N ARG A 162 -10.52 2.49 -7.47
CA ARG A 162 -10.23 2.27 -6.06
C ARG A 162 -9.73 0.85 -5.82
N LEU A 163 -8.68 0.71 -5.02
CA LEU A 163 -8.29 -0.55 -4.39
C LEU A 163 -8.84 -0.58 -2.97
N PHE A 164 -9.31 -1.73 -2.54
CA PHE A 164 -9.86 -1.97 -1.21
C PHE A 164 -9.72 -3.46 -0.86
N PHE A 165 -9.96 -3.82 0.39
CA PHE A 165 -9.89 -5.21 0.82
C PHE A 165 -11.28 -5.77 1.16
N VAL A 166 -11.50 -7.04 0.80
CA VAL A 166 -12.74 -7.78 1.08
C VAL A 166 -12.42 -8.96 1.96
N PHE A 167 -13.10 -9.07 3.09
CA PHE A 167 -13.04 -10.23 3.96
C PHE A 167 -14.13 -11.22 3.56
N TRP A 168 -13.75 -12.36 2.99
CA TRP A 168 -14.72 -13.37 2.55
C TRP A 168 -15.24 -14.28 3.68
N GLY A 169 -14.56 -14.31 4.82
CA GLY A 169 -14.84 -15.21 5.94
C GLY A 169 -16.07 -14.87 6.78
N GLY A 170 -16.78 -13.77 6.48
CA GLY A 170 -17.97 -13.36 7.23
C GLY A 170 -18.45 -11.96 6.90
N ARG A 171 -19.49 -11.50 7.60
CA ARG A 171 -20.00 -10.13 7.56
C ARG A 171 -19.75 -9.42 8.91
N PRO A 172 -19.37 -8.13 8.91
CA PRO A 172 -19.13 -7.29 7.73
C PRO A 172 -17.81 -7.68 7.03
N GLY A 173 -17.69 -7.42 5.73
CA GLY A 173 -16.46 -7.79 5.00
C GLY A 173 -16.59 -8.03 3.51
N ASN A 174 -17.71 -8.60 3.07
CA ASN A 174 -18.04 -8.85 1.66
C ASN A 174 -19.37 -8.21 1.27
N ASP A 175 -19.71 -7.11 1.94
CA ASP A 175 -20.96 -6.41 1.70
C ASP A 175 -20.97 -5.87 0.26
N PRO A 176 -22.04 -6.14 -0.51
CA PRO A 176 -22.13 -5.64 -1.88
C PRO A 176 -22.11 -4.12 -1.91
N ILE A 177 -21.66 -3.53 -3.02
CA ILE A 177 -21.72 -2.08 -3.16
C ILE A 177 -23.18 -1.60 -3.11
N GLU A 178 -23.36 -0.43 -2.51
CA GLU A 178 -24.65 0.23 -2.42
C GLU A 178 -24.58 1.58 -3.14
N ILE A 179 -25.72 2.03 -3.66
CA ILE A 179 -25.84 3.36 -4.27
C ILE A 179 -26.89 4.10 -3.48
N GLN A 180 -26.48 5.20 -2.88
CA GLN A 180 -27.35 6.05 -2.07
C GLN A 180 -26.92 7.50 -2.23
N ASP A 181 -27.88 8.41 -2.39
CA ASP A 181 -27.68 9.86 -2.44
C ASP A 181 -26.57 10.31 -3.40
N GLY A 182 -26.55 9.76 -4.61
CA GLY A 182 -25.52 10.07 -5.62
C GLY A 182 -24.13 9.60 -5.23
N LYS A 183 -24.00 8.58 -4.37
CA LYS A 183 -22.72 8.01 -3.96
C LYS A 183 -22.73 6.49 -4.10
N LEU A 184 -21.60 5.95 -4.54
CA LEU A 184 -21.31 4.52 -4.46
C LEU A 184 -20.61 4.25 -3.14
N ILE A 185 -21.22 3.42 -2.31
CA ILE A 185 -20.77 3.04 -0.98
C ILE A 185 -20.18 1.63 -1.08
N TYR A 186 -19.01 1.41 -0.50
CA TYR A 186 -18.35 0.11 -0.45
C TYR A 186 -17.65 -0.09 0.89
N PHE A 187 -17.52 -1.34 1.33
CA PHE A 187 -16.81 -1.70 2.55
C PHE A 187 -15.36 -2.09 2.24
N ASP A 188 -14.40 -1.46 2.94
CA ASP A 188 -12.98 -1.73 2.88
C ASP A 188 -12.51 -2.35 4.20
N ALA A 189 -12.17 -3.63 4.16
CA ALA A 189 -11.72 -4.42 5.30
C ALA A 189 -10.27 -4.16 5.72
N SER A 190 -9.59 -3.16 5.13
CA SER A 190 -8.23 -2.79 5.52
C SER A 190 -8.15 -2.00 6.82
N ASP A 191 -9.20 -1.26 7.17
CA ASP A 191 -9.23 -0.42 8.36
C ASP A 191 -9.89 -1.13 9.56
N ALA A 192 -9.55 -0.68 10.77
CA ALA A 192 -10.06 -1.23 12.03
C ALA A 192 -11.21 -0.40 12.64
N TYR A 193 -11.38 0.86 12.21
CA TYR A 193 -12.28 1.82 12.87
C TYR A 193 -13.26 2.54 11.92
N ASP A 194 -13.03 2.56 10.60
CA ASP A 194 -13.96 3.12 9.61
C ASP A 194 -13.78 2.42 8.25
N ASN A 195 -14.64 1.45 8.01
CA ASN A 195 -14.50 0.55 6.88
C ASN A 195 -15.45 0.95 5.74
N THR A 196 -16.33 1.93 5.94
CA THR A 196 -17.27 2.33 4.89
C THR A 196 -16.66 3.48 4.09
N ARG A 197 -16.42 3.23 2.81
CA ARG A 197 -15.83 4.20 1.88
C ARG A 197 -16.86 4.59 0.82
N THR A 198 -16.69 5.78 0.26
CA THR A 198 -17.61 6.31 -0.74
C THR A 198 -16.89 6.88 -1.96
N ILE A 199 -17.54 6.76 -3.12
CA ILE A 199 -17.19 7.43 -4.37
C ILE A 199 -18.37 8.31 -4.73
N SER A 200 -18.15 9.62 -4.88
CA SER A 200 -19.20 10.54 -5.33
C SER A 200 -19.54 10.26 -6.80
N MET A 201 -20.80 10.44 -7.17
CA MET A 201 -21.31 10.32 -8.53
C MET A 201 -21.94 11.66 -8.93
N PRO A 202 -21.46 12.32 -10.01
CA PRO A 202 -20.30 11.94 -10.81
C PRO A 202 -18.99 11.94 -10.00
N PRO A 203 -17.99 11.10 -10.36
CA PRO A 203 -16.68 11.12 -9.73
C PRO A 203 -16.01 12.49 -9.81
N SER A 204 -15.20 12.81 -8.80
CA SER A 204 -14.53 14.12 -8.74
C SER A 204 -13.46 14.25 -9.83
N THR A 205 -13.05 15.48 -10.14
CA THR A 205 -11.92 15.72 -11.04
C THR A 205 -10.62 15.07 -10.55
N MET A 206 -10.43 15.01 -9.23
CA MET A 206 -9.30 14.29 -8.63
C MET A 206 -9.38 12.78 -8.87
N ASP A 207 -10.58 12.19 -8.82
CA ASP A 207 -10.79 10.78 -9.14
C ASP A 207 -10.45 10.47 -10.59
N TRP A 208 -10.86 11.36 -11.48
CA TRP A 208 -10.57 11.26 -12.90
C TRP A 208 -9.07 11.31 -13.18
N VAL A 209 -8.35 12.24 -12.55
CA VAL A 209 -6.88 12.32 -12.67
C VAL A 209 -6.24 11.06 -12.08
N ALA A 210 -6.65 10.66 -10.88
CA ALA A 210 -6.06 9.50 -10.20
C ALA A 210 -6.33 8.18 -10.94
N ALA A 211 -7.44 8.06 -11.67
CA ALA A 211 -7.74 6.90 -12.51
C ALA A 211 -6.78 6.74 -13.71
N ARG A 212 -6.05 7.80 -14.08
CA ARG A 212 -5.06 7.81 -15.18
C ARG A 212 -3.63 7.63 -14.70
N ILE A 213 -3.40 7.67 -13.40
CA ILE A 213 -2.11 7.40 -12.78
C ILE A 213 -2.04 5.89 -12.50
N PRO A 214 -0.97 5.19 -12.90
CA PRO A 214 -0.77 3.81 -12.51
C PRO A 214 -0.89 3.64 -11.00
N LEU A 215 -1.58 2.60 -10.53
CA LEU A 215 -1.82 2.39 -9.09
C LEU A 215 -0.52 2.27 -8.27
N SER A 216 0.59 1.85 -8.89
CA SER A 216 1.92 1.82 -8.27
C SER A 216 2.52 3.20 -7.98
N LEU A 217 2.00 4.28 -8.59
CA LEU A 217 2.48 5.66 -8.47
C LEU A 217 1.53 6.57 -7.68
N ARG A 218 0.41 6.02 -7.18
CA ARG A 218 -0.62 6.77 -6.43
C ARG A 218 -0.30 6.77 -4.94
#